data_AF-A0A9C8WK56-F1
#
_entry.id   AF-A0A9C8WK56-F1
#
_cell.length_a   1.000
_cell.length_b   1.000
_cell.length_c   1.000
_cell.angle_alpha   90.00
_cell.angle_beta   90.00
_cell.angle_gamma   90.00
#
_symmetry.space_group_name_H-M   'P 1'
#
loop_
_entity.id
_entity.type
_entity.pdbx_description
1 polymer ?
#
loop_
_entity_poly.entity_id
_entity_poly.type
_entity_poly.pdbx_seq_one_letter_code
_entity_poly.pdbx_strand_id
1 'polypeptide(L)'
;MSELILSTPSRQTIKPLVETAIQNEIRILEEGLKHTESRLQNFEARYGMDTETFLHRYEKGALEETLELAEWVGEYRTAQRLRAKLQALREIRFENRDLLSRPE
;
A
#
# COMPACT_ATOMS: atom_id res chain seq x y z
N MET A 1 1.61 -8.25 16.39
CA MET A 1 0.17 -8.42 16.12
C MET A 1 -0.54 -7.22 16.74
N SER A 2 -1.33 -6.49 15.97
CA SER A 2 -2.11 -5.34 16.44
C SER A 2 -3.60 -5.69 16.34
N GLU A 3 -4.36 -5.42 17.40
CA GLU A 3 -5.80 -5.63 17.45
C GLU A 3 -6.52 -4.27 17.43
N LEU A 4 -7.63 -4.18 16.68
CA LEU A 4 -8.51 -3.01 16.63
C LEU A 4 -9.95 -3.47 16.86
N ILE A 5 -10.61 -2.91 17.87
CA ILE A 5 -12.01 -3.21 18.20
C ILE A 5 -12.90 -2.08 17.70
N LEU A 6 -13.92 -2.44 16.91
CA LEU A 6 -14.93 -1.52 16.39
C LEU A 6 -16.26 -1.76 17.13
N SER A 7 -16.83 -0.70 17.70
CA SER A 7 -18.14 -0.75 18.37
C SER A 7 -19.11 0.24 17.72
N THR A 8 -20.39 -0.12 17.65
CA THR A 8 -21.44 0.74 17.09
C THR A 8 -22.76 0.54 17.84
N PRO A 9 -23.55 1.60 18.08
CA PRO A 9 -24.91 1.48 18.59
C PRO A 9 -25.92 1.06 17.50
N SER A 10 -25.51 1.03 16.23
CA SER A 10 -26.38 0.68 15.10
C SER A 10 -26.74 -0.81 15.10
N ARG A 11 -27.99 -1.12 14.75
CA ARG A 11 -28.46 -2.51 14.54
C ARG A 11 -27.99 -3.12 13.21
N GLN A 12 -27.40 -2.31 12.32
CA GLN A 12 -26.81 -2.82 11.08
C GLN A 12 -25.52 -3.58 11.38
N THR A 13 -25.28 -4.67 10.65
CA THR A 13 -24.06 -5.45 10.80
C THR A 13 -22.85 -4.64 10.33
N ILE A 14 -22.01 -4.19 11.27
CA ILE A 14 -20.79 -3.41 10.98
C ILE A 14 -19.75 -4.21 10.19
N LYS A 15 -19.70 -5.52 10.38
CA LYS A 15 -18.71 -6.40 9.76
C LYS A 15 -18.74 -6.35 8.22
N PRO A 16 -19.86 -6.62 7.52
CA PRO A 16 -19.93 -6.50 6.06
C PRO A 16 -19.57 -5.11 5.53
N LEU A 17 -19.90 -4.04 6.27
CA LEU A 17 -19.57 -2.67 5.86
C LEU A 17 -18.05 -2.44 5.88
N VAL A 18 -17.39 -2.84 6.96
CA VAL A 18 -15.94 -2.70 7.12
C VAL A 18 -15.19 -3.61 6.15
N GLU A 19 -15.67 -4.83 5.94
CA GLU A 19 -15.10 -5.78 4.98
C GLU A 19 -15.18 -5.22 3.55
N THR A 20 -16.33 -4.68 3.16
CA THR A 20 -16.51 -4.04 1.85
C THR A 20 -15.59 -2.82 1.70
N ALA A 21 -15.46 -1.99 2.73
CA ALA A 21 -14.58 -0.82 2.70
C ALA A 21 -13.10 -1.21 2.52
N ILE A 22 -12.64 -2.24 3.23
CA ILE A 22 -11.26 -2.75 3.10
C ILE A 22 -11.03 -3.35 1.71
N GLN A 23 -11.97 -4.13 1.18
CA GLN A 23 -11.86 -4.67 -0.18
C GLN A 23 -11.81 -3.56 -1.25
N ASN A 24 -12.58 -2.49 -1.07
CA ASN A 24 -12.55 -1.34 -1.98
C ASN A 24 -11.21 -0.60 -1.91
N GLU A 25 -10.66 -0.38 -0.71
CA GLU A 25 -9.36 0.25 -0.55
C GLU A 25 -8.24 -0.59 -1.19
N ILE A 26 -8.27 -1.92 -1.02
CA ILE A 26 -7.33 -2.83 -1.68
C ILE A 26 -7.36 -2.62 -3.19
N ARG A 27 -8.55 -2.57 -3.81
CA ARG A 27 -8.68 -2.36 -5.27
C ARG A 27 -8.07 -1.04 -5.73
N ILE A 28 -8.35 0.04 -5.00
CA ILE A 28 -7.80 1.38 -5.31
C ILE A 28 -6.28 1.37 -5.22
N LEU A 29 -5.73 0.76 -4.16
CA LEU A 29 -4.29 0.67 -3.97
C LEU A 29 -3.60 -0.22 -5.03
N GLU A 30 -4.26 -1.30 -5.48
CA GLU A 30 -3.76 -2.16 -6.58
C GLU A 30 -3.67 -1.38 -7.90
N GLU A 31 -4.71 -0.60 -8.23
CA GLU A 31 -4.71 0.25 -9.43
C GLU A 31 -3.62 1.32 -9.37
N GLY A 32 -3.47 1.98 -8.22
CA GLY A 32 -2.40 2.96 -7.99
C GLY A 32 -1.02 2.33 -8.10
N LEU A 33 -0.83 1.12 -7.55
CA LEU A 33 0.44 0.41 -7.62
C LEU A 33 0.79 0.04 -9.06
N LYS A 34 -0.17 -0.51 -9.80
CA LYS A 34 0.01 -0.86 -11.22
C LYS A 34 0.42 0.36 -12.05
N HIS A 35 -0.22 1.51 -11.83
CA HIS A 35 0.14 2.74 -12.53
C HIS A 35 1.57 3.20 -12.17
N THR A 36 1.91 3.17 -10.89
CA THR A 36 3.24 3.57 -10.40
C THR A 36 4.35 2.64 -10.94
N GLU A 37 4.10 1.33 -10.96
CA GLU A 37 5.00 0.33 -11.52
C GLU A 37 5.21 0.52 -13.03
N SER A 38 4.16 0.87 -13.78
CA SER A 38 4.28 1.21 -15.20
C SER A 38 5.14 2.46 -15.41
N ARG A 39 5.04 3.48 -14.55
CA ARG A 39 5.92 4.66 -14.62
C ARG A 39 7.38 4.32 -14.33
N LEU A 40 7.64 3.45 -13.35
CA LEU A 40 8.99 2.93 -13.09
C LEU A 40 9.56 2.23 -14.32
N GLN A 41 8.80 1.34 -14.95
CA GLN A 41 9.22 0.66 -16.19
C GLN A 41 9.54 1.64 -17.32
N ASN A 42 8.79 2.74 -17.44
CA ASN A 42 9.07 3.78 -18.44
C ASN A 42 10.39 4.49 -18.17
N PHE A 43 10.71 4.80 -16.91
CA PHE A 43 12.01 5.34 -16.55
C PHE A 43 13.12 4.32 -16.85
N GLU A 44 12.93 3.06 -16.45
CA GLU A 44 13.92 2.00 -16.69
C GLU A 44 14.23 1.84 -18.17
N ALA A 45 13.20 1.82 -19.02
CA ALA A 45 13.35 1.76 -20.47
C ALA A 45 14.04 3.02 -21.03
N ARG A 46 13.69 4.21 -20.54
CA ARG A 46 14.26 5.48 -21.01
C ARG A 46 15.75 5.62 -20.70
N TYR A 47 16.17 5.18 -19.52
CA TYR A 47 17.57 5.27 -19.07
C TYR A 47 18.39 3.99 -19.29
N GLY A 48 17.75 2.91 -19.75
CA GLY A 48 18.40 1.62 -19.98
C GLY A 48 18.99 1.02 -18.70
N MET A 49 18.34 1.26 -17.55
CA MET A 49 18.84 0.91 -16.23
C MET A 49 17.67 0.57 -15.31
N ASP A 50 17.75 -0.53 -14.56
CA ASP A 50 16.74 -0.86 -13.57
C ASP A 50 16.71 0.16 -12.40
N THR A 51 15.57 0.24 -11.72
CA THR A 51 15.35 1.20 -10.63
C THR A 51 16.34 0.99 -9.47
N GLU A 52 16.75 -0.24 -9.18
CA GLU A 52 17.69 -0.54 -8.09
C GLU A 52 19.09 0.03 -8.38
N THR A 53 19.59 -0.19 -9.59
CA THR A 53 20.86 0.35 -10.07
C THR A 53 20.80 1.88 -10.14
N PHE A 54 19.68 2.44 -10.59
CA PHE A 54 19.46 3.88 -10.58
C PHE A 54 19.57 4.46 -9.17
N LEU A 55 18.83 3.93 -8.20
CA LEU A 55 18.86 4.39 -6.82
C LEU A 55 20.26 4.32 -6.23
N HIS A 56 20.98 3.23 -6.47
CA HIS A 56 22.35 3.06 -5.98
C HIS A 56 23.31 4.13 -6.53
N ARG A 57 23.18 4.50 -7.81
CA ARG A 57 23.99 5.56 -8.42
C ARG A 57 23.56 6.95 -7.96
N TYR A 58 22.25 7.18 -7.85
CA TYR A 58 21.67 8.44 -7.38
C TYR A 58 22.13 8.76 -5.95
N GLU A 59 22.04 7.79 -5.03
CA GLU A 59 22.47 7.95 -3.63
C GLU A 59 23.98 8.22 -3.48
N LYS A 60 24.79 7.74 -4.43
CA LYS A 60 26.24 7.99 -4.48
C LYS A 60 26.61 9.33 -5.13
N GLY A 61 25.64 10.12 -5.58
CA GLY A 61 25.87 11.37 -6.30
C GLY A 61 26.57 11.16 -7.65
N ALA A 62 26.45 9.96 -8.23
CA ALA A 62 27.09 9.61 -9.51
C ALA A 62 26.28 10.08 -10.73
N LEU A 63 25.13 10.69 -10.51
CA LEU A 63 24.24 11.23 -11.54
C LEU A 63 24.02 12.72 -11.25
N GLU A 64 23.97 13.53 -12.30
CA GLU A 64 23.53 14.93 -12.17
C GLU A 64 22.06 14.94 -11.75
N GLU A 65 21.76 15.59 -10.61
CA GLU A 65 20.39 15.68 -10.12
C GLU A 65 19.54 16.52 -11.08
N THR A 66 18.47 15.91 -11.59
CA THR A 66 17.46 16.61 -12.37
C THR A 66 16.09 16.36 -11.74
N LEU A 67 15.12 17.23 -12.08
CA LEU A 67 13.74 17.04 -11.64
C LEU A 67 13.22 15.65 -12.02
N GLU A 68 13.58 15.16 -13.20
CA GLU A 68 13.15 13.86 -13.68
C GLU A 68 13.71 12.70 -12.85
N LEU A 69 14.98 12.76 -12.43
CA LEU A 69 15.55 11.74 -11.55
C LEU A 69 14.90 11.79 -10.16
N ALA A 70 14.61 12.99 -9.65
CA ALA A 70 13.88 13.15 -8.40
C ALA A 70 12.45 12.57 -8.48
N GLU A 71 11.78 12.71 -9.62
CA GLU A 71 10.48 12.07 -9.88
C GLU A 71 10.59 10.54 -9.87
N TRP A 72 11.63 9.95 -10.49
CA TRP A 72 11.83 8.50 -10.45
C TRP A 72 12.00 7.98 -9.02
N VAL A 73 12.80 8.66 -8.19
CA VAL A 73 12.90 8.34 -6.75
C VAL A 73 11.53 8.45 -6.07
N GLY A 74 10.75 9.47 -6.43
CA GLY A 74 9.40 9.69 -5.94
C GLY A 74 8.44 8.54 -6.26
N GLU A 75 8.45 8.06 -7.51
CA GLU A 75 7.63 6.93 -7.95
C GLU A 75 8.02 5.65 -7.21
N TYR A 76 9.31 5.39 -7.05
CA TYR A 76 9.77 4.20 -6.32
C TYR A 76 9.27 4.20 -4.87
N ARG A 77 9.42 5.33 -4.17
CA ARG A 77 8.93 5.49 -2.80
C ARG A 77 7.41 5.36 -2.72
N THR A 78 6.70 5.83 -3.73
CA THR A 78 5.23 5.66 -3.83
C THR A 78 4.86 4.20 -3.98
N ALA A 79 5.53 3.44 -4.86
CA ALA A 79 5.30 2.01 -5.03
C ALA A 79 5.54 1.25 -3.71
N GLN A 80 6.63 1.55 -3.00
CA GLN A 80 6.92 0.95 -1.69
C GLN A 80 5.81 1.20 -0.66
N ARG A 81 5.32 2.44 -0.56
CA ARG A 81 4.22 2.78 0.36
C ARG A 81 2.92 2.07 0.00
N LEU A 82 2.59 1.98 -1.29
CA LEU A 82 1.39 1.28 -1.75
C LEU A 82 1.45 -0.22 -1.44
N ARG A 83 2.60 -0.87 -1.71
CA ARG A 83 2.83 -2.28 -1.36
C ARG A 83 2.69 -2.54 0.14
N ALA A 84 3.28 -1.68 0.97
CA ALA A 84 3.19 -1.81 2.43
C ALA A 84 1.73 -1.71 2.93
N LYS A 85 0.94 -0.75 2.40
CA LYS A 85 -0.49 -0.63 2.72
C LYS A 85 -1.29 -1.84 2.26
N LEU A 86 -1.07 -2.30 1.02
CA LEU A 86 -1.72 -3.49 0.48
C LEU A 86 -1.45 -4.73 1.32
N GLN A 87 -0.19 -4.94 1.71
CA GLN A 87 0.19 -6.04 2.58
C GLN A 87 -0.56 -5.96 3.92
N ALA A 88 -0.53 -4.80 4.58
CA ALA A 88 -1.21 -4.60 5.86
C ALA A 88 -2.72 -4.90 5.78
N LEU A 89 -3.39 -4.46 4.72
CA LEU A 89 -4.83 -4.70 4.53
C LEU A 89 -5.15 -6.16 4.20
N ARG A 90 -4.33 -6.83 3.38
CA ARG A 90 -4.51 -8.26 3.03
C ARG A 90 -4.30 -9.20 4.20
N GLU A 91 -3.53 -8.79 5.20
CA GLU A 91 -3.28 -9.56 6.41
C GLU A 91 -4.41 -9.43 7.46
N ILE A 92 -5.37 -8.52 7.26
CA ILE A 92 -6.51 -8.35 8.18
C ILE A 92 -7.36 -9.62 8.21
N ARG A 93 -7.67 -10.08 9.42
CA ARG A 93 -8.60 -11.19 9.67
C ARG A 93 -9.78 -10.68 10.49
N PHE A 94 -10.99 -11.04 10.08
CA PHE A 94 -12.20 -10.70 10.81
C PHE A 94 -12.56 -11.81 11.79
N GLU A 95 -12.40 -11.54 13.08
CA GLU A 95 -12.83 -12.44 14.15
C GLU A 95 -14.19 -11.99 14.69
N ASN A 96 -15.12 -12.94 14.85
CA ASN A 96 -16.36 -12.69 15.59
C ASN A 96 -16.11 -13.10 17.04
N ARG A 97 -15.99 -12.11 17.93
CA ARG A 97 -16.02 -12.39 19.37
C ARG A 97 -17.47 -12.35 19.82
N ASP A 98 -18.08 -13.52 19.94
CA ASP A 98 -19.40 -13.62 20.57
C ASP A 98 -19.25 -13.21 22.05
N LEU A 99 -19.83 -12.06 22.43
CA LEU A 99 -19.85 -11.60 23.82
C LEU A 99 -20.84 -12.40 24.70
N LEU A 100 -21.27 -13.59 24.25
CA LEU A 100 -22.16 -14.49 24.98
C LEU A 100 -21.35 -15.43 25.88
N SER A 101 -20.69 -14.90 26.91
CA SER A 101 -20.19 -15.67 28.07
C SER A 101 -19.76 -14.73 29.21
N ARG A 102 -20.71 -14.01 29.80
CA ARG A 102 -20.59 -13.62 31.20
C ARG A 102 -21.72 -14.33 31.96
N PRO A 103 -21.43 -15.42 32.71
CA PRO A 103 -22.35 -15.84 33.76
C PRO A 103 -22.33 -14.79 34.87
N GLU A 104 -23.50 -14.62 35.48
CA GLU A 104 -23.82 -13.69 36.58
C GLU A 104 -22.91 -13.87 37.82
#